data_AF-A0ABD6EF13-F1
#
_entry.id   AF-A0ABD6EF13-F1
#
_cell.length_a   1.000
_cell.length_b   1.000
_cell.length_c   1.000
_cell.angle_alpha   90.00
_cell.angle_beta   90.00
_cell.angle_gamma   90.00
#
_symmetry.space_group_name_H-M   'P 1'
#
loop_
_entity.id
_entity.type
_entity.pdbx_description
1 polymer ?
#
loop_
_entity_poly.entity_id
_entity_poly.type
_entity_poly.pdbx_seq_one_letter_code
_entity_poly.pdbx_strand_id
1 'polypeptide(L)'
;MGEIIPSSNFTEERKGECKEVRIEDSAYRLPENAVLLERTNQIIELQTILRDKNTDHSEFVFYADRLMRAVIEEGLNRLPYTKCMVVTPTGYKYDGIAFNRGNCGVSICRSGEAMEQALRQCCR
;
A
#
# COMPACT_ATOMS: atom_id res chain seq x y z
N MET A 1 -6.62 -38.09 9.21
CA MET A 1 -7.60 -38.12 8.11
C MET A 1 -7.54 -36.77 7.44
N GLY A 2 -6.84 -36.69 6.31
CA GLY A 2 -6.64 -35.44 5.59
C GLY A 2 -7.83 -35.19 4.68
N GLU A 3 -8.39 -33.99 4.73
CA GLU A 3 -9.33 -33.53 3.73
C GLU A 3 -8.59 -32.66 2.71
N ILE A 4 -8.73 -33.11 1.47
CA ILE A 4 -8.16 -32.56 0.25
C ILE A 4 -8.99 -31.33 -0.09
N ILE A 5 -8.38 -30.15 -0.04
CA ILE A 5 -8.99 -28.91 -0.53
C ILE A 5 -9.07 -29.01 -2.07
N PRO A 6 -10.23 -28.76 -2.70
CA PRO A 6 -10.37 -28.94 -4.13
C PRO A 6 -9.56 -27.86 -4.87
N SER A 7 -8.76 -28.32 -5.83
CA SER A 7 -8.09 -27.51 -6.84
C SER A 7 -9.13 -26.71 -7.62
N SER A 8 -9.27 -25.42 -7.32
CA SER A 8 -10.09 -24.52 -8.13
C SER A 8 -9.39 -24.30 -9.47
N ASN A 9 -10.08 -24.73 -10.52
CA ASN A 9 -9.64 -24.77 -11.91
C ASN A 9 -9.11 -23.41 -12.39
N PHE A 10 -7.87 -23.41 -12.84
CA PHE A 10 -7.29 -22.33 -13.63
C PHE A 10 -7.61 -22.63 -15.11
N THR A 11 -8.72 -22.10 -15.62
CA THR A 11 -9.00 -22.09 -17.06
C THR A 11 -8.61 -20.73 -17.63
N GLU A 12 -7.69 -20.78 -18.59
CA GLU A 12 -7.17 -19.65 -19.36
C GLU A 12 -8.29 -18.99 -20.19
N GLU A 13 -8.61 -17.73 -19.90
CA GLU A 13 -9.34 -16.86 -20.82
C GLU A 13 -8.59 -15.54 -21.00
N ARG A 14 -8.04 -15.36 -22.21
CA ARG A 14 -7.52 -14.08 -22.71
C ARG A 14 -8.68 -13.25 -23.25
N LYS A 15 -9.02 -12.15 -22.59
CA LYS A 15 -9.30 -10.82 -23.18
C LYS A 15 -9.76 -9.86 -22.09
N GLY A 16 -9.32 -8.61 -22.21
CA GLY A 16 -9.50 -7.57 -21.21
C GLY A 16 -10.96 -7.29 -20.87
N GLU A 17 -11.23 -7.41 -19.57
CA GLU A 17 -12.23 -6.65 -18.84
C GLU A 17 -11.73 -6.63 -17.39
N CYS A 18 -11.40 -5.44 -16.87
CA CYS A 18 -11.13 -5.26 -15.45
C CYS A 18 -12.47 -5.42 -14.73
N LYS A 19 -12.85 -6.68 -14.44
CA LYS A 19 -14.04 -6.95 -13.62
C LYS A 19 -13.77 -6.38 -12.25
N GLU A 20 -14.64 -5.46 -11.82
CA GLU A 20 -14.69 -4.95 -10.46
C GLU A 20 -14.83 -6.15 -9.51
N VAL A 21 -13.71 -6.60 -8.93
CA VAL A 21 -13.71 -7.74 -8.00
C VAL A 21 -14.31 -7.26 -6.69
N ARG A 22 -15.65 -7.29 -6.63
CA ARG A 22 -16.41 -7.27 -5.39
C ARG A 22 -16.07 -8.54 -4.63
N ILE A 23 -15.11 -8.43 -3.72
CA ILE A 23 -14.94 -9.42 -2.67
C ILE A 23 -16.19 -9.29 -1.82
N GLU A 24 -17.12 -10.23 -1.95
CA GLU A 24 -18.09 -10.48 -0.89
C GLU A 24 -17.28 -10.94 0.32
N ASP A 25 -17.19 -10.06 1.31
CA ASP A 25 -16.37 -10.21 2.51
C ASP A 25 -16.73 -11.51 3.22
N SER A 26 -15.78 -12.45 3.26
CA SER A 26 -15.83 -13.60 4.14
C SER A 26 -15.80 -13.13 5.61
N ALA A 27 -16.97 -12.96 6.24
CA ALA A 27 -17.31 -12.97 7.67
C ALA A 27 -16.39 -12.32 8.74
N TYR A 28 -15.28 -11.67 8.38
CA TYR A 28 -14.32 -11.07 9.29
C TYR A 28 -14.46 -9.55 9.25
N ARG A 29 -15.08 -8.98 10.28
CA ARG A 29 -15.05 -7.54 10.50
C ARG A 29 -13.65 -7.14 10.92
N LEU A 30 -13.05 -6.21 10.18
CA LEU A 30 -11.81 -5.56 10.61
C LEU A 30 -12.04 -4.84 11.94
N PRO A 31 -11.04 -4.83 12.84
CA PRO A 31 -11.14 -4.07 14.08
C PRO A 31 -11.23 -2.57 13.78
N GLU A 32 -11.79 -1.79 14.71
CA GLU A 32 -12.09 -0.36 14.50
C GLU A 32 -10.85 0.50 14.19
N ASN A 33 -9.66 0.05 14.62
CA ASN A 33 -8.39 0.73 14.38
C ASN A 33 -7.65 0.23 13.13
N ALA A 34 -8.19 -0.76 12.41
CA ALA A 34 -7.63 -1.20 11.15
C ALA A 34 -8.19 -0.36 10.00
N VAL A 35 -7.29 0.17 9.19
CA VAL A 35 -7.64 0.92 7.98
C VAL A 35 -7.21 0.09 6.78
N LEU A 36 -8.15 -0.18 5.88
CA LEU A 36 -7.86 -0.83 4.62
C LEU A 36 -7.46 0.22 3.58
N LEU A 37 -6.35 -0.02 2.88
CA LEU A 37 -5.95 0.77 1.72
C LEU A 37 -7.03 0.66 0.64
N GLU A 38 -7.36 1.78 -0.03
CA GLU A 38 -8.33 1.78 -1.11
C GLU A 38 -7.94 0.77 -2.20
N ARG A 39 -8.88 -0.10 -2.60
CA ARG A 39 -8.62 -1.12 -3.62
C ARG A 39 -8.73 -0.51 -5.02
N THR A 40 -7.70 0.22 -5.43
CA THR A 40 -7.60 0.74 -6.79
C THR A 40 -7.11 -0.33 -7.77
N ASN A 41 -7.40 -0.15 -9.07
CA ASN A 41 -6.94 -1.06 -10.12
C ASN A 41 -5.41 -1.19 -10.14
N GLN A 42 -4.68 -0.12 -9.79
CA GLN A 42 -3.22 -0.16 -9.71
C GLN A 42 -2.75 -1.07 -8.56
N ILE A 43 -3.39 -1.02 -7.39
CA ILE A 43 -3.01 -1.88 -6.27
C ILE A 43 -3.32 -3.34 -6.59
N ILE A 44 -4.42 -3.62 -7.27
CA ILE A 44 -4.77 -4.97 -7.73
C ILE A 44 -3.72 -5.49 -8.70
N GLU A 45 -3.29 -4.68 -9.67
CA GLU A 45 -2.21 -5.03 -10.61
C GLU A 45 -0.90 -5.36 -9.87
N LEU A 46 -0.47 -4.48 -8.97
CA LEU A 46 0.74 -4.70 -8.16
C LEU A 46 0.65 -5.99 -7.34
N GLN A 47 -0.49 -6.24 -6.69
CA GLN A 47 -0.72 -7.47 -5.92
C GLN A 47 -0.74 -8.71 -6.82
N THR A 48 -1.23 -8.60 -8.04
CA THR A 48 -1.25 -9.71 -9.00
C THR A 48 0.16 -10.12 -9.36
N ILE A 49 1.03 -9.14 -9.70
CA ILE A 49 2.44 -9.40 -10.02
C ILE A 49 3.17 -9.96 -8.80
N LEU A 50 2.98 -9.39 -7.62
CA LEU A 50 3.63 -9.86 -6.39
C LEU A 50 3.21 -11.28 -5.96
N ARG A 51 2.04 -11.75 -6.40
CA ARG A 51 1.52 -13.09 -6.10
C ARG A 51 1.82 -14.12 -7.20
N ASP A 52 2.29 -13.68 -8.37
CA ASP A 52 2.68 -14.60 -9.44
C ASP A 52 4.03 -15.25 -9.10
N LYS A 53 4.04 -16.58 -9.10
CA LYS A 53 5.23 -17.39 -8.82
C LYS A 53 6.29 -17.29 -9.93
N ASN A 54 5.90 -16.83 -11.13
CA ASN A 54 6.76 -16.77 -12.30
C ASN A 54 7.46 -15.41 -12.45
N THR A 55 7.14 -14.43 -11.59
CA THR A 55 7.74 -13.09 -11.62
C THR A 55 9.24 -13.16 -11.30
N ASP A 56 10.04 -12.44 -12.09
CA ASP A 56 11.47 -12.34 -11.85
C ASP A 56 11.75 -11.59 -10.55
N HIS A 57 12.89 -11.90 -9.90
CA HIS A 57 13.28 -11.25 -8.66
C HIS A 57 13.38 -9.72 -8.81
N SER A 58 13.93 -9.22 -9.93
CA SER A 58 14.08 -7.78 -10.15
C SER A 58 12.74 -7.06 -10.26
N GLU A 59 11.77 -7.68 -10.94
CA GLU A 59 10.41 -7.18 -11.04
C GLU A 59 9.70 -7.23 -9.69
N PHE A 60 9.85 -8.34 -8.94
CA PHE A 60 9.27 -8.46 -7.61
C PHE A 60 9.72 -7.33 -6.69
N VAL A 61 11.02 -7.04 -6.62
CA VAL A 61 11.55 -5.96 -5.78
C VAL A 61 10.99 -4.60 -6.24
N PHE A 62 10.99 -4.33 -7.55
CA PHE A 62 10.49 -3.07 -8.09
C PHE A 62 9.00 -2.82 -7.77
N TYR A 63 8.14 -3.83 -7.98
CA TYR A 63 6.72 -3.71 -7.71
C TYR A 63 6.40 -3.74 -6.20
N ALA A 64 7.19 -4.45 -5.40
CA ALA A 64 7.07 -4.45 -3.95
C ALA A 64 7.36 -3.06 -3.39
N ASP A 65 8.44 -2.42 -3.83
CA ASP A 65 8.80 -1.04 -3.43
C ASP A 65 7.68 -0.05 -3.77
N ARG A 66 7.05 -0.21 -4.95
CA ARG A 66 5.94 0.63 -5.36
C ARG A 66 4.71 0.46 -4.47
N LEU A 67 4.38 -0.78 -4.09
CA LEU A 67 3.28 -1.04 -3.17
C LEU A 67 3.59 -0.55 -1.74
N MET A 68 4.82 -0.76 -1.26
CA MET A 68 5.26 -0.31 0.07
C MET A 68 5.16 1.22 0.22
N ARG A 69 5.53 1.98 -0.81
CA ARG A 69 5.35 3.44 -0.81
C ARG A 69 3.89 3.86 -0.65
N ALA A 70 2.97 3.24 -1.40
CA ALA A 70 1.55 3.55 -1.30
C ALA A 70 1.00 3.27 0.12
N VAL A 71 1.43 2.16 0.73
CA VAL A 71 1.06 1.82 2.12
C VAL A 71 1.62 2.84 3.12
N ILE A 72 2.87 3.26 2.95
CA ILE A 72 3.52 4.22 3.84
C ILE A 72 2.90 5.60 3.73
N GLU A 73 2.62 6.08 2.51
CA GLU A 73 1.95 7.37 2.29
C GLU A 73 0.60 7.43 3.00
N GLU A 74 -0.21 6.37 2.87
CA GLU A 74 -1.48 6.28 3.59
C GLU A 74 -1.31 6.16 5.11
N GLY A 75 -0.23 5.52 5.58
CA GLY A 75 0.12 5.51 7.00
C GLY A 75 0.50 6.90 7.53
N LEU A 76 1.31 7.65 6.77
CA LEU A 76 1.74 9.01 7.12
C LEU A 76 0.56 9.99 7.15
N ASN A 77 -0.44 9.81 6.30
CA ASN A 77 -1.68 10.61 6.29
C ASN A 77 -2.46 10.53 7.61
N ARG A 78 -2.21 9.52 8.46
CA ARG A 78 -2.86 9.35 9.76
C ARG A 78 -2.07 9.94 10.93
N LEU A 79 -0.86 10.45 10.67
CA LEU A 79 -0.05 11.09 11.70
C LEU A 79 -0.61 12.47 12.07
N PRO A 80 -0.39 12.92 13.32
CA PRO A 80 -0.84 14.24 13.75
C PRO A 80 -0.11 15.36 12.96
N TYR A 81 -0.89 16.33 12.50
CA TYR A 81 -0.42 17.51 11.79
C TYR A 81 -0.96 18.79 12.41
N THR A 82 -0.27 19.90 12.15
CA THR A 82 -0.64 21.25 12.59
C THR A 82 -0.86 22.15 11.37
N LYS A 83 -1.84 23.05 11.42
CA LYS A 83 -2.10 24.02 10.33
C LYS A 83 -0.98 25.05 10.27
N CYS A 84 -0.51 25.38 9.07
CA CYS A 84 0.50 26.41 8.85
C CYS A 84 0.11 27.31 7.67
N MET A 85 0.30 28.62 7.81
CA MET A 85 0.12 29.56 6.72
C MET A 85 1.49 29.85 6.11
N VAL A 86 1.63 29.67 4.79
CA VAL A 86 2.84 30.03 4.06
C VAL A 86 2.53 31.12 3.04
N VAL A 87 3.51 31.99 2.79
CA VAL A 87 3.42 32.98 1.72
C VAL A 87 4.11 32.40 0.49
N THR A 88 3.36 32.25 -0.61
CA THR A 88 3.89 31.77 -1.88
C THR A 88 4.89 32.79 -2.45
N PRO A 89 5.80 32.38 -3.36
CA PRO A 89 6.70 33.32 -4.04
C PRO A 89 5.96 34.45 -4.80
N THR A 90 4.69 34.21 -5.14
CA THR A 90 3.79 35.18 -5.78
C THR A 90 3.13 36.15 -4.79
N GLY A 91 3.40 36.05 -3.48
CA GLY A 91 2.89 36.94 -2.44
C GLY A 91 1.52 36.56 -1.86
N TYR A 92 0.93 35.44 -2.30
CA TYR A 92 -0.36 34.97 -1.80
C TYR A 92 -0.20 34.09 -0.55
N LYS A 93 -1.14 34.18 0.38
CA LYS A 93 -1.19 33.30 1.55
C LYS A 93 -1.84 31.97 1.18
N TYR A 94 -1.22 30.86 1.57
CA TYR A 94 -1.73 29.51 1.41
C TYR A 94 -1.88 28.84 2.78
N ASP A 95 -3.08 28.37 3.08
CA ASP A 95 -3.38 27.60 4.28
C ASP A 95 -3.02 26.13 4.07
N GLY A 96 -1.83 25.76 4.53
CA GLY A 96 -1.29 24.41 4.45
C GLY A 96 -1.30 23.66 5.78
N ILE A 97 -0.64 22.50 5.76
CA ILE A 97 -0.42 21.66 6.94
C ILE A 97 1.06 21.32 7.07
N ALA A 98 1.52 21.11 8.30
CA ALA A 98 2.85 20.63 8.62
C ALA A 98 2.74 19.44 9.58
N PHE A 99 3.49 18.37 9.32
CA PHE A 99 3.57 17.24 10.25
C PHE A 99 4.22 17.63 11.56
N ASN A 100 3.74 17.05 12.66
CA ASN A 100 4.37 17.25 13.95
C ASN A 100 5.76 16.59 13.97
N ARG A 101 6.75 17.27 14.57
CA ARG A 101 8.10 16.74 14.73
C ARG A 101 8.12 15.64 15.79
N GLY A 102 9.01 14.66 15.63
CA GLY A 102 9.25 13.59 16.62
C GLY A 102 8.77 12.20 16.23
N ASN A 103 8.38 11.97 14.97
CA ASN A 103 8.04 10.63 14.50
C ASN A 103 9.32 9.81 14.26
N CYS A 104 9.29 8.52 14.60
CA CYS A 104 10.36 7.57 14.30
C CYS A 104 9.79 6.32 13.63
N GLY A 105 10.53 5.78 12.66
CA GLY A 105 10.26 4.47 12.09
C GLY A 105 11.02 3.40 12.86
N VAL A 106 10.35 2.31 13.21
CA VAL A 106 10.97 1.13 13.82
C VAL A 106 10.76 -0.05 12.86
N SER A 107 11.85 -0.53 12.28
CA SER A 107 11.87 -1.71 11.40
C SER A 107 12.14 -2.98 12.23
N ILE A 108 11.38 -4.05 11.95
CA ILE A 108 11.58 -5.38 12.56
C ILE A 108 12.32 -6.27 11.58
N CYS A 109 13.53 -6.71 11.94
CA CYS A 109 14.37 -7.51 11.07
C CYS A 109 13.78 -8.91 10.79
N ARG A 110 13.91 -9.48 9.58
CA ARG A 110 14.55 -8.90 8.37
C ARG A 110 13.56 -8.27 7.38
N SER A 111 12.30 -8.69 7.42
CA SER A 111 11.29 -8.24 6.45
C SER A 111 10.92 -6.76 6.59
N GLY A 112 10.99 -6.20 7.81
CA GLY A 112 10.70 -4.79 8.04
C GLY A 112 11.75 -3.84 7.45
N GLU A 113 12.97 -4.30 7.20
CA GLU A 113 14.02 -3.50 6.55
C GLU A 113 13.64 -3.12 5.11
N ALA A 114 12.86 -3.96 4.42
CA ALA A 114 12.39 -3.67 3.07
C ALA A 114 11.53 -2.39 3.01
N MET A 115 10.74 -2.13 4.06
CA MET A 115 9.88 -0.94 4.15
C MET A 115 10.64 0.33 4.58
N GLU A 116 11.83 0.18 5.17
CA GLU A 116 12.62 1.30 5.68
C GLU A 116 13.08 2.23 4.54
N GLN A 117 13.42 1.66 3.38
CA GLN A 117 13.83 2.42 2.21
C GLN A 117 12.70 3.33 1.71
N ALA A 118 11.48 2.81 1.63
CA ALA A 118 10.31 3.57 1.22
C ALA A 118 9.98 4.67 2.25
N LEU A 119 10.08 4.36 3.56
CA LEU A 119 9.84 5.36 4.62
C LEU A 119 10.82 6.53 4.54
N ARG A 120 12.11 6.24 4.33
CA ARG A 120 13.16 7.26 4.19
C ARG A 120 12.98 8.14 2.96
N GLN A 121 12.37 7.62 1.90
CA GLN A 121 12.08 8.38 0.68
C GLN A 121 10.92 9.35 0.88
N CYS A 122 9.91 8.99 1.68
CA CYS A 122 8.77 9.85 1.98
C CYS A 122 9.06 10.90 3.07
N CYS A 123 9.92 10.59 4.05
CA CYS A 123 10.17 11.44 5.23
C CYS A 123 11.49 12.22 5.14
N ARG A 124 11.62 13.14 4.17
CA ARG A 124 12.78 14.04 4.03
C ARG A 124 12.70 15.32 4.86
#